data_AF-A0A1Q9PB60-F1
#
_entry.id   AF-A0A1Q9PB60-F1
#
_cell.length_a   1.000
_cell.length_b   1.000
_cell.length_c   1.000
_cell.angle_alpha   90.00
_cell.angle_beta   90.00
_cell.angle_gamma   90.00
#
_symmetry.space_group_name_H-M   'P 1'
#
loop_
_entity.id
_entity.type
_entity.pdbx_description
1 polymer ?
#
loop_
_entity_poly.entity_id
_entity_poly.type
_entity_poly.pdbx_seq_one_letter_code
_entity_poly.pdbx_strand_id
1 'polypeptide(L)'
;MKQLGEFTLDLGKKKNMPVEVLVDNDNTLILIDCNCCQEFLSRRLPGGVLIPIATALKTFFESRGMRNIDVNVSGVTMRRTYKGIMDDADLPEMTKELEQAVSKFTRKRKKR
;
A
#
# COMPACT_ATOMS: atom_id res chain seq x y z
N MET A 1 -11.55 -13.32 9.16
CA MET A 1 -10.38 -12.43 9.05
C MET A 1 -9.19 -13.00 9.79
N LYS A 2 -8.09 -13.26 9.06
CA LYS A 2 -6.77 -13.68 9.54
C LYS A 2 -5.77 -12.58 9.15
N GLN A 3 -4.90 -12.17 10.07
CA GLN A 3 -3.78 -11.30 9.72
C GLN A 3 -2.70 -12.14 9.04
N LEU A 4 -2.31 -11.74 7.83
CA LEU A 4 -1.27 -12.40 7.06
C LEU A 4 0.10 -11.84 7.46
N GLY A 5 0.21 -10.53 7.65
CA GLY A 5 1.44 -9.92 8.12
C GLY A 5 1.35 -8.40 8.28
N GLU A 6 2.35 -7.84 8.93
CA GLU A 6 2.57 -6.41 9.04
C GLU A 6 4.01 -6.08 8.63
N PHE A 7 4.18 -4.94 7.97
CA PHE A 7 5.50 -4.39 7.66
C PHE A 7 5.43 -2.87 7.61
N THR A 8 6.60 -2.23 7.65
CA THR A 8 6.69 -0.77 7.62
C THR A 8 7.46 -0.34 6.39
N LEU A 9 6.87 0.53 5.57
CA LEU A 9 7.54 1.15 4.44
C LEU A 9 8.34 2.37 4.90
N ASP A 10 9.64 2.39 4.61
CA ASP A 10 10.48 3.58 4.80
C ASP A 10 10.28 4.56 3.63
N LEU A 11 9.72 5.73 3.93
CA LEU A 11 9.53 6.80 2.96
C LEU A 11 10.72 7.78 2.93
N GLY A 12 11.78 7.50 3.68
CA GLY A 12 12.89 8.41 3.96
C GLY A 12 12.51 9.58 4.88
N LYS A 13 13.52 10.36 5.29
CA LYS A 13 13.37 11.53 6.20
C LYS A 13 12.65 11.20 7.54
N LYS A 14 12.93 10.03 8.11
CA LYS A 14 12.29 9.52 9.36
C LYS A 14 10.76 9.33 9.26
N LYS A 15 10.22 9.14 8.05
CA LYS A 15 8.80 8.86 7.84
C LYS A 15 8.61 7.37 7.58
N ASN A 16 7.91 6.72 8.50
CA ASN A 16 7.57 5.30 8.46
C ASN A 16 6.07 5.15 8.20
N MET A 17 5.70 4.28 7.27
CA MET A 17 4.31 4.03 6.90
C MET A 17 3.97 2.57 7.17
N PRO A 18 3.25 2.27 8.27
CA PRO A 18 2.79 0.92 8.57
C PRO A 18 1.84 0.41 7.48
N VAL A 19 2.04 -0.85 7.09
CA VAL A 19 1.16 -1.58 6.19
C VAL A 19 0.80 -2.91 6.84
N GLU A 20 -0.50 -3.17 6.93
CA GLU A 20 -1.05 -4.40 7.46
C GLU A 20 -1.81 -5.13 6.35
N VAL A 21 -1.62 -6.44 6.29
CA VAL A 21 -2.27 -7.31 5.32
C VAL A 21 -3.16 -8.28 6.07
N LEU A 22 -4.46 -8.17 5.82
CA LEU A 22 -5.48 -9.06 6.34
C LEU A 22 -6.05 -9.88 5.19
N VAL A 23 -6.33 -11.14 5.44
CA VAL A 23 -7.09 -11.99 4.53
C VAL A 23 -8.38 -12.42 5.19
N ASP A 24 -9.45 -12.40 4.42
CA ASP A 24 -10.74 -12.96 4.76
C ASP A 24 -11.08 -14.05 3.72
N ASN A 25 -12.20 -14.75 3.91
CA ASN A 25 -12.52 -15.98 3.17
C ASN A 25 -12.33 -15.86 1.65
N ASP A 26 -12.65 -14.71 1.05
CA ASP A 26 -12.51 -14.48 -0.40
C ASP A 26 -11.72 -13.22 -0.75
N ASN A 27 -11.22 -12.47 0.25
CA ASN A 27 -10.72 -11.12 0.05
C ASN A 27 -9.41 -10.88 0.79
N THR A 28 -8.52 -10.13 0.15
CA THR A 28 -7.32 -9.58 0.77
C THR A 28 -7.53 -8.10 1.02
N LEU A 29 -7.37 -7.68 2.27
CA LEU A 29 -7.45 -6.30 2.70
C LEU A 29 -6.05 -5.79 3.02
N ILE A 30 -5.71 -4.65 2.44
CA ILE A 30 -4.46 -3.93 2.69
C ILE A 30 -4.81 -2.66 3.43
N LEU A 31 -4.36 -2.55 4.67
CA LEU A 31 -4.47 -1.34 5.48
C LEU A 31 -3.14 -0.62 5.48
N ILE A 32 -3.18 0.67 5.22
CA ILE A 32 -2.00 1.53 5.14
C ILE A 32 -2.24 2.71 6.08
N ASP A 33 -1.43 2.81 7.11
CA ASP A 33 -1.47 3.95 8.02
C ASP A 33 -0.61 5.08 7.46
N CYS A 34 -1.28 6.13 7.00
CA CYS A 34 -0.69 7.30 6.38
C CYS A 34 -0.48 8.47 7.37
N ASN A 35 -0.48 8.21 8.69
CA ASN A 35 -0.33 9.24 9.72
C ASN A 35 1.01 10.02 9.60
N CYS A 36 2.08 9.39 9.11
CA CYS A 36 3.35 10.05 8.81
C CYS A 36 3.27 11.08 7.66
N CYS A 37 2.14 11.12 6.96
CA CYS A 37 1.96 11.70 5.65
C CYS A 37 0.58 12.34 5.46
N GLN A 38 0.07 13.03 6.48
CA GLN A 38 -1.22 13.74 6.41
C GLN A 38 -1.31 14.70 5.20
N GLU A 39 -0.19 15.32 4.82
CA GLU A 39 -0.08 16.17 3.62
C GLU A 39 -0.40 15.44 2.30
N PHE A 40 -0.26 14.10 2.25
CA PHE A 40 -0.61 13.29 1.08
C PHE A 40 -2.09 12.87 1.06
N LEU A 41 -2.84 13.08 2.15
CA LEU A 41 -4.26 12.75 2.27
C LEU A 41 -5.18 13.95 2.01
N SER A 42 -4.77 15.18 2.37
CA SER A 42 -5.63 16.37 2.41
C SER A 42 -6.09 16.96 1.07
N ARG A 43 -5.72 16.37 -0.07
CA ARG A 43 -6.29 16.73 -1.38
C ARG A 43 -6.78 15.45 -2.04
N ARG A 44 -8.10 15.30 -2.23
CA ARG A 44 -8.76 14.22 -2.97
C ARG A 44 -7.86 13.77 -4.14
N LEU A 45 -7.09 12.70 -3.90
CA LEU A 45 -5.75 12.40 -4.45
C LEU A 45 -5.38 13.11 -5.77
N PRO A 46 -4.39 14.06 -5.76
CA PRO A 46 -3.38 14.09 -6.82
C PRO A 46 -1.99 14.56 -6.31
N GLY A 47 -0.98 13.68 -6.42
CA GLY A 47 0.46 14.06 -6.45
C GLY A 47 1.38 13.52 -5.34
N GLY A 48 0.88 12.77 -4.36
CA GLY A 48 1.66 12.23 -3.23
C GLY A 48 2.18 10.80 -3.41
N VAL A 49 3.01 10.34 -2.45
CA VAL A 49 3.58 8.98 -2.34
C VAL A 49 2.51 7.87 -2.40
N LEU A 50 1.25 8.19 -2.12
CA LEU A 50 0.13 7.25 -2.19
C LEU A 50 -0.18 6.78 -3.62
N ILE A 51 0.10 7.57 -4.65
CA ILE A 51 -0.10 7.14 -6.05
C ILE A 51 0.81 5.97 -6.41
N PRO A 52 2.15 6.03 -6.23
CA PRO A 52 3.01 4.90 -6.57
C PRO A 52 2.70 3.66 -5.72
N ILE A 53 2.34 3.80 -4.45
CA ILE A 53 1.91 2.67 -3.60
C ILE A 53 0.62 2.06 -4.15
N ALA A 54 -0.40 2.88 -4.40
CA ALA A 54 -1.67 2.44 -4.98
C ALA A 54 -1.50 1.74 -6.32
N THR A 55 -0.63 2.25 -7.19
CA THR A 55 -0.32 1.67 -8.49
C THR A 55 0.43 0.35 -8.33
N ALA A 56 1.44 0.30 -7.46
CA ALA A 56 2.20 -0.93 -7.20
C ALA A 56 1.29 -2.04 -6.67
N LEU A 57 0.42 -1.75 -5.69
CA LEU A 57 -0.58 -2.70 -5.20
C LEU A 57 -1.51 -3.15 -6.32
N LYS A 58 -2.05 -2.22 -7.11
CA LYS A 58 -2.91 -2.57 -8.24
C LYS A 58 -2.21 -3.54 -9.19
N THR A 59 -0.98 -3.23 -9.63
CA THR A 59 -0.20 -4.08 -10.53
C THR A 59 0.11 -5.45 -9.91
N PHE A 60 0.50 -5.49 -8.64
CA PHE A 60 0.83 -6.70 -7.91
C PHE A 60 -0.36 -7.67 -7.78
N PHE A 61 -1.55 -7.14 -7.49
CA PHE A 61 -2.76 -7.94 -7.34
C PHE A 61 -3.37 -8.32 -8.69
N GLU A 62 -3.36 -7.41 -9.68
CA GLU A 62 -3.85 -7.71 -11.03
C GLU A 62 -3.01 -8.79 -11.73
N SER A 63 -1.69 -8.82 -11.53
CA SER A 63 -0.83 -9.88 -12.09
C SER A 63 -1.16 -11.27 -11.54
N ARG A 64 -1.80 -11.34 -10.38
CA ARG A 64 -2.27 -12.57 -9.72
C ARG A 64 -3.76 -12.86 -9.99
N GLY A 65 -4.38 -12.13 -10.91
CA GLY A 65 -5.80 -12.27 -11.23
C GLY A 65 -6.76 -11.72 -10.16
N MET A 66 -6.23 -11.00 -9.16
CA MET A 66 -7.03 -10.38 -8.10
C MET A 66 -7.51 -9.01 -8.54
N ARG A 67 -8.72 -8.64 -8.11
CA ARG A 67 -9.42 -7.43 -8.57
C ARG A 67 -9.63 -6.50 -7.40
N ASN A 68 -9.34 -5.22 -7.54
CA ASN A 68 -9.74 -4.25 -6.52
C ASN A 68 -11.28 -4.12 -6.50
N ILE A 69 -11.89 -4.33 -5.34
CA ILE A 69 -13.35 -4.27 -5.16
C ILE A 69 -13.79 -3.12 -4.25
N ASP A 70 -12.91 -2.62 -3.40
CA ASP A 70 -13.21 -1.48 -2.53
C ASP A 70 -11.94 -0.68 -2.22
N VAL A 71 -12.13 0.63 -2.07
CA VAL A 71 -11.12 1.55 -1.56
C VAL A 71 -11.79 2.45 -0.55
N ASN A 72 -11.41 2.32 0.71
CA ASN A 72 -11.89 3.15 1.79
C ASN A 72 -10.75 4.01 2.33
N VAL A 73 -10.98 5.31 2.50
CA VAL A 73 -10.03 6.21 3.15
C VAL A 73 -10.73 6.82 4.35
N SER A 74 -10.26 6.48 5.54
CA SER A 74 -10.81 6.94 6.82
C SER A 74 -9.74 7.71 7.59
N GLY A 75 -9.83 9.04 7.55
CA GLY A 75 -8.86 9.92 8.22
C GLY A 75 -7.44 9.71 7.68
N VAL A 76 -6.58 9.13 8.53
CA VAL A 76 -5.18 8.84 8.19
C VAL A 76 -4.94 7.43 7.65
N THR A 77 -5.97 6.58 7.58
CA THR A 77 -5.83 5.19 7.15
C THR A 77 -6.45 4.99 5.78
N MET A 78 -5.72 4.33 4.88
CA MET A 78 -6.21 3.86 3.60
C MET A 78 -6.38 2.34 3.64
N ARG A 79 -7.58 1.86 3.34
CA ARG A 79 -7.88 0.45 3.18
C ARG A 79 -8.20 0.15 1.72
N ARG A 80 -7.58 -0.88 1.17
CA ARG A 80 -7.91 -1.43 -0.14
C ARG A 80 -8.31 -2.88 -0.02
N THR A 81 -9.43 -3.24 -0.62
CA THR A 81 -9.93 -4.62 -0.64
C THR A 81 -9.77 -5.17 -2.04
N TYR A 82 -9.15 -6.33 -2.13
CA TYR A 82 -8.95 -7.08 -3.36
C TYR A 82 -9.69 -8.41 -3.25
N LYS A 83 -10.40 -8.79 -4.31
CA LYS A 83 -11.04 -10.10 -4.43
C LYS A 83 -9.99 -11.13 -4.84
N GLY A 84 -9.80 -12.14 -3.99
CA GLY A 84 -8.71 -13.11 -4.03
C GLY A 84 -7.98 -13.19 -2.69
N ILE A 85 -7.44 -14.36 -2.39
CA ILE A 85 -6.68 -14.63 -1.16
C ILE A 85 -5.21 -14.57 -1.50
N MET A 86 -4.45 -13.74 -0.78
CA MET A 86 -3.00 -13.70 -0.85
C MET A 86 -2.38 -14.72 0.09
N ASP A 87 -1.33 -15.40 -0.38
CA ASP A 87 -0.59 -16.37 0.44
C ASP A 87 0.54 -15.70 1.22
N ASP A 88 0.94 -16.30 2.34
CA ASP A 88 2.07 -15.85 3.16
C ASP A 88 3.38 -15.78 2.35
N ALA A 89 3.52 -16.61 1.30
CA ALA A 89 4.68 -16.62 0.41
C ALA A 89 4.78 -15.36 -0.49
N ASP A 90 3.67 -14.64 -0.71
CA ASP A 90 3.62 -13.44 -1.54
C ASP A 90 4.01 -12.16 -0.79
N LEU A 91 3.99 -12.18 0.56
CA LEU A 91 4.31 -11.03 1.41
C LEU A 91 5.68 -10.39 1.12
N PRO A 92 6.79 -11.16 1.00
CA PRO A 92 8.11 -10.58 0.73
C PRO A 92 8.18 -9.88 -0.64
N GLU A 93 7.52 -10.45 -1.65
CA GLU A 93 7.49 -9.86 -2.99
C GLU A 93 6.67 -8.57 -2.99
N MET A 94 5.50 -8.58 -2.35
CA MET A 94 4.66 -7.38 -2.23
C MET A 94 5.41 -6.26 -1.50
N THR A 95 6.07 -6.60 -0.39
CA THR A 95 6.87 -5.64 0.39
C THR A 95 7.94 -5.00 -0.49
N LYS A 96 8.69 -5.82 -1.24
CA LYS A 96 9.75 -5.35 -2.14
C LYS A 96 9.22 -4.44 -3.26
N GLU A 97 8.09 -4.78 -3.87
CA GLU A 97 7.45 -3.96 -4.91
C GLU A 97 7.03 -2.59 -4.38
N LEU A 98 6.45 -2.56 -3.17
CA LEU A 98 6.04 -1.33 -2.50
C LEU A 98 7.24 -0.47 -2.10
N GLU A 99 8.28 -1.07 -1.51
CA GLU A 99 9.52 -0.39 -1.16
C GLU A 99 10.19 0.22 -2.41
N GLN A 100 10.22 -0.51 -3.52
CA GLN A 100 10.74 0.00 -4.78
C GLN A 100 9.91 1.17 -5.31
N ALA A 101 8.58 1.08 -5.26
CA ALA A 101 7.68 2.14 -5.72
C ALA A 101 7.88 3.43 -4.92
N VAL A 102 7.99 3.30 -3.59
CA VAL A 102 8.30 4.40 -2.68
C VAL A 102 9.69 4.97 -2.96
N SER A 103 10.72 4.12 -3.02
CA SER A 103 12.12 4.52 -3.26
C SER A 103 12.29 5.25 -4.60
N LYS A 104 11.64 4.78 -5.66
CA LYS A 104 11.63 5.46 -6.98
C LYS A 104 11.02 6.86 -6.86
N PHE A 105 9.92 7.00 -6.14
CA PHE A 105 9.25 8.29 -5.94
C PHE A 105 10.10 9.25 -5.10
N THR A 106 10.65 8.80 -3.98
CA THR A 106 11.47 9.64 -3.08
C THR A 106 12.77 10.07 -3.75
N ARG A 107 13.43 9.19 -4.51
CA ARG A 107 14.61 9.53 -5.33
C ARG A 107 14.30 10.53 -6.43
N LYS A 108 13.18 10.37 -7.15
CA LYS A 108 12.78 11.30 -8.22
C LYS A 108 12.56 12.72 -7.70
N ARG A 109 12.12 12.86 -6.44
CA ARG A 109 11.94 14.15 -5.76
C ARG A 109 13.26 14.82 -5.34
N LYS A 110 14.36 14.07 -5.21
CA LYS A 110 15.69 14.61 -4.85
C LYS A 110 16.43 15.23 -6.03
N LYS A 111 15.99 14.96 -7.26
CA LYS A 111 16.57 15.47 -8.52
C LYS A 111 15.85 16.71 -9.09
N ARG A 112 14.82 17.21 -8.41
CA ARG A 112 14.03 18.36 -8.82
C ARG A 112 14.17 19.49 -7.83
#